data_AF-I5BVC0-F1
#
_entry.id   AF-I5BVC0-F1
#
_cell.length_a   1.000
_cell.length_b   1.000
_cell.length_c   1.000
_cell.angle_alpha   90.00
_cell.angle_beta   90.00
_cell.angle_gamma   90.00
#
_symmetry.space_group_name_H-M   'P 1'
#
loop_
_entity.id
_entity.type
_entity.pdbx_description
1 polymer ?
#
loop_
_entity_poly.entity_id
_entity_poly.type
_entity_poly.pdbx_seq_one_letter_code
_entity_poly.pdbx_strand_id
1 'polypeptide(L)'
;MEIERRQDEAEAYIRSVVMKELCTVMEKTHLTPMAVLRLASRSIGSIYREMAEAHSGIDPCPCGWRPNLESDVELLGMALMTACEHQRTAELRTMRVAGNA
;
A
#
# COMPACT_ATOMS: atom_id res chain seq x y z
N MET A 1 11.09 17.91 1.88
CA MET A 1 11.90 17.28 2.95
C MET A 1 11.04 16.76 4.11
N GLU A 2 10.34 17.59 4.89
CA GLU A 2 9.54 17.09 6.04
C GLU A 2 8.26 16.33 5.62
N ILE A 3 7.58 16.75 4.55
CA ILE A 3 6.41 16.04 4.00
C ILE A 3 6.83 14.70 3.39
N GLU A 4 7.92 14.68 2.61
CA GLU A 4 8.48 13.46 2.02
C GLU A 4 8.87 12.45 3.13
N ARG A 5 9.56 12.89 4.19
CA ARG A 5 9.89 12.05 5.34
C ARG A 5 8.64 11.42 5.98
N ARG A 6 7.57 12.22 6.17
CA ARG A 6 6.30 11.72 6.71
C ARG A 6 5.61 10.72 5.77
N GLN A 7 5.73 10.91 4.47
CA GLN A 7 5.21 9.98 3.46
C GLN A 7 5.99 8.66 3.50
N ASP A 8 7.33 8.71 3.55
CA ASP A 8 8.19 7.53 3.64
C ASP A 8 7.90 6.71 4.92
N GLU A 9 7.75 7.38 6.07
CA GLU A 9 7.41 6.74 7.34
C GLU A 9 6.02 6.10 7.30
N ALA A 10 5.04 6.78 6.71
CA ALA A 10 3.70 6.25 6.54
C ALA A 10 3.69 5.03 5.60
N GLU A 11 4.42 5.10 4.47
CA GLU A 11 4.56 3.98 3.53
C GLU A 11 5.23 2.77 4.21
N ALA A 12 6.33 2.99 4.92
CA ALA A 12 7.04 1.93 5.63
C ALA A 12 6.14 1.25 6.69
N TYR A 13 5.38 2.05 7.44
CA TYR A 13 4.40 1.55 8.40
C TYR A 13 3.32 0.71 7.69
N ILE A 14 2.65 1.26 6.68
CA ILE A 14 1.59 0.57 5.93
C ILE A 14 2.11 -0.74 5.35
N ARG A 15 3.30 -0.72 4.72
CA ARG A 15 3.92 -1.93 4.17
C ARG A 15 4.15 -2.99 5.23
N SER A 16 4.63 -2.61 6.41
CA SER A 16 4.89 -3.56 7.51
C SER A 16 3.61 -4.24 8.00
N VAL A 17 2.53 -3.47 8.17
CA VAL A 17 1.23 -3.97 8.60
C VAL A 17 0.64 -4.89 7.53
N VAL A 18 0.61 -4.43 6.28
CA VAL A 18 0.06 -5.22 5.16
C VAL A 18 0.83 -6.53 5.00
N MET A 19 2.16 -6.52 5.04
CA MET A 19 2.95 -7.76 4.93
C MET A 19 2.59 -8.76 6.03
N LYS A 20 2.51 -8.29 7.29
CA LYS A 20 2.13 -9.13 8.43
C LYS A 20 0.75 -9.77 8.25
N GLU A 21 -0.24 -8.97 7.84
CA GLU A 21 -1.61 -9.47 7.66
C GLU A 21 -1.72 -10.43 6.48
N LEU A 22 -1.05 -10.16 5.35
CA LEU A 22 -1.01 -11.09 4.21
C LEU A 22 -0.40 -12.43 4.60
N CYS A 23 0.71 -12.44 5.36
CA CYS A 23 1.31 -13.67 5.90
C CYS A 23 0.33 -14.41 6.82
N THR A 24 -0.31 -13.69 7.74
CA THR A 24 -1.29 -14.28 8.67
C THR A 24 -2.47 -14.92 7.91
N VAL A 25 -2.96 -14.29 6.84
CA VAL A 25 -4.03 -14.84 6.00
C VAL A 25 -3.56 -16.10 5.27
N MET A 26 -2.36 -16.08 4.68
CA MET A 26 -1.80 -17.27 4.01
C MET A 26 -1.65 -18.44 4.99
N GLU A 27 -1.13 -18.20 6.19
CA GLU A 27 -0.98 -19.23 7.23
C GLU A 27 -2.32 -19.84 7.64
N LYS A 28 -3.35 -19.01 7.85
CA LYS A 28 -4.67 -19.47 8.32
C LYS A 28 -5.51 -20.15 7.24
N THR A 29 -5.34 -19.78 5.99
CA THR A 29 -6.21 -20.21 4.88
C THR A 29 -5.54 -21.17 3.92
N HIS A 30 -4.22 -21.35 4.01
CA HIS A 30 -3.39 -22.09 3.06
C HIS A 30 -3.51 -21.62 1.60
N LEU A 31 -3.98 -20.38 1.39
CA LEU A 31 -4.06 -19.78 0.07
C LEU A 31 -2.67 -19.39 -0.44
N THR A 32 -2.50 -19.43 -1.76
CA THR A 32 -1.26 -18.99 -2.41
C THR A 32 -1.10 -17.47 -2.31
N PRO A 33 0.14 -16.94 -2.43
CA PRO A 33 0.37 -15.49 -2.40
C PRO A 33 -0.50 -14.72 -3.39
N MET A 34 -0.65 -15.21 -4.62
CA MET A 34 -1.50 -14.55 -5.62
C MET A 34 -2.99 -14.59 -5.29
N ALA A 35 -3.49 -15.64 -4.64
CA ALA A 35 -4.88 -15.67 -4.19
C ALA A 35 -5.13 -14.62 -3.11
N VAL A 36 -4.21 -14.50 -2.13
CA VAL A 36 -4.32 -13.51 -1.05
C VAL A 36 -4.14 -12.08 -1.58
N LEU A 37 -3.20 -11.83 -2.50
CA LEU A 37 -3.03 -10.52 -3.15
C LEU A 37 -4.30 -10.10 -3.92
N ARG A 38 -4.93 -11.01 -4.67
CA ARG A 38 -6.21 -10.72 -5.34
C ARG A 38 -7.32 -10.37 -4.36
N LEU A 39 -7.40 -11.05 -3.22
CA LEU A 39 -8.36 -10.71 -2.17
C LEU A 39 -8.06 -9.34 -1.56
N ALA A 40 -6.79 -9.04 -1.28
CA ALA A 40 -6.36 -7.74 -0.78
C ALA A 40 -6.72 -6.60 -1.76
N SER A 41 -6.48 -6.78 -3.06
CA SER A 41 -6.87 -5.79 -4.08
C SER A 41 -8.38 -5.55 -4.11
N ARG A 42 -9.21 -6.61 -3.96
CA ARG A 42 -10.67 -6.46 -3.88
C ARG A 42 -11.09 -5.68 -2.63
N SER A 43 -10.45 -5.95 -1.49
CA SER A 43 -10.70 -5.22 -0.24
C SER A 43 -10.31 -3.75 -0.37
N ILE A 44 -9.15 -3.43 -0.96
CA ILE A 44 -8.73 -2.05 -1.23
C ILE A 44 -9.76 -1.34 -2.10
N GLY A 45 -10.28 -1.99 -3.15
CA GLY A 45 -11.33 -1.41 -3.98
C GLY A 45 -12.64 -1.14 -3.23
N SER A 46 -13.03 -1.99 -2.27
CA SER A 46 -14.20 -1.73 -1.41
C SER A 46 -13.97 -0.54 -0.50
N ILE A 47 -12.81 -0.50 0.17
CA ILE A 47 -12.42 0.60 1.05
C ILE A 47 -12.37 1.92 0.29
N TYR A 48 -11.80 1.92 -0.93
CA TYR A 48 -11.80 3.09 -1.80
C TYR A 48 -13.22 3.59 -2.05
N ARG A 49 -14.16 2.70 -2.41
CA ARG A 49 -15.56 3.09 -2.66
C ARG A 49 -16.19 3.70 -1.42
N GLU A 50 -15.99 3.09 -0.25
CA GLU A 50 -16.50 3.61 1.04
C GLU A 50 -15.92 5.00 1.35
N MET A 51 -14.62 5.20 1.13
CA MET A 51 -13.98 6.50 1.27
C MET A 51 -14.55 7.52 0.27
N ALA A 52 -14.72 7.13 -0.99
CA ALA A 52 -15.26 8.00 -2.04
C ALA A 52 -16.70 8.44 -1.76
N GLU A 53 -17.54 7.52 -1.27
CA GLU A 53 -18.92 7.80 -0.85
C GLU A 53 -18.95 8.83 0.29
N ALA A 54 -18.08 8.67 1.30
CA ALA A 54 -17.97 9.62 2.41
C ALA A 54 -17.53 11.04 1.96
N HIS A 55 -16.86 11.15 0.81
CA HIS A 55 -16.36 12.42 0.27
C HIS A 55 -17.26 13.02 -0.82
N SER A 56 -18.25 12.27 -1.33
CA SER A 56 -19.16 12.71 -2.41
C SER A 56 -20.56 13.11 -1.91
N GLY A 57 -20.77 13.16 -0.60
CA GLY A 57 -22.06 13.44 0.04
C GLY A 57 -22.43 14.93 0.15
N ILE A 58 -23.56 15.19 0.83
CA ILE A 58 -24.13 16.54 1.03
C ILE A 58 -23.23 17.42 1.92
N ASP A 59 -22.37 16.82 2.75
CA ASP A 59 -21.36 17.50 3.55
C ASP A 59 -19.98 16.87 3.26
N PRO A 60 -19.35 17.23 2.13
CA PRO A 60 -18.10 16.61 1.71
C PRO A 60 -16.97 17.03 2.67
N CYS A 61 -16.13 16.06 3.03
CA CYS A 61 -14.95 16.28 3.87
C CYS A 61 -14.11 17.48 3.35
N PRO A 62 -13.65 18.40 4.23
CA PRO A 62 -12.91 19.59 3.82
C PRO A 62 -11.46 19.29 3.39
N CYS A 63 -11.05 18.02 3.30
CA CYS A 63 -9.70 17.62 2.91
C CYS A 63 -9.37 17.95 1.44
N GLY A 64 -10.38 18.27 0.62
CA GLY A 64 -10.21 18.72 -0.76
C GLY A 64 -10.05 17.60 -1.79
N TRP A 65 -9.97 16.33 -1.37
CA TRP A 65 -10.01 15.19 -2.28
C TRP A 65 -11.39 15.06 -2.93
N ARG A 66 -11.42 15.00 -4.28
CA ARG A 66 -12.62 14.79 -5.09
C ARG A 66 -12.48 13.45 -5.80
N PRO A 67 -13.17 12.40 -5.32
CA PRO A 67 -13.01 11.06 -5.88
C PRO A 67 -13.34 11.03 -7.37
N ASN A 68 -12.47 10.42 -8.16
CA ASN A 68 -12.72 10.11 -9.56
C ASN A 68 -12.25 8.68 -9.81
N LEU A 69 -13.21 7.76 -9.99
CA LEU A 69 -12.91 6.33 -10.08
C LEU A 69 -11.87 5.99 -11.14
N GLU A 70 -11.98 6.60 -12.33
CA GLU A 70 -11.08 6.30 -13.45
C GLU A 70 -9.66 6.77 -13.14
N SER A 71 -9.51 8.05 -12.82
CA SER A 71 -8.19 8.65 -12.54
C SER A 71 -7.54 8.08 -11.27
N ASP A 72 -8.33 7.81 -10.22
CA ASP A 72 -7.82 7.25 -8.97
C ASP A 72 -7.35 5.81 -9.15
N VAL A 73 -8.11 4.97 -9.88
CA VAL A 73 -7.70 3.57 -10.14
C VAL A 73 -6.47 3.52 -11.04
N GLU A 74 -6.39 4.40 -12.05
CA GLU A 74 -5.19 4.55 -12.87
C GLU A 74 -3.97 4.94 -12.02
N LEU A 75 -4.11 5.93 -11.14
CA LEU A 75 -3.06 6.37 -10.23
C LEU A 75 -2.59 5.23 -9.31
N LEU A 76 -3.51 4.46 -8.73
CA LEU A 76 -3.18 3.30 -7.90
C LEU A 76 -2.45 2.21 -8.70
N GLY A 77 -2.88 1.97 -9.94
CA GLY A 77 -2.23 1.03 -10.86
C GLY A 77 -0.80 1.46 -11.21
N MET A 78 -0.60 2.75 -11.51
CA MET A 78 0.73 3.32 -11.75
C MET A 78 1.62 3.20 -10.52
N ALA A 79 1.14 3.56 -9.33
CA ALA A 79 1.90 3.43 -8.08
C ALA A 79 2.35 1.97 -7.84
N LEU A 80 1.47 0.99 -8.11
CA LEU A 80 1.81 -0.43 -8.01
C LEU A 80 2.90 -0.83 -9.02
N MET A 81 2.76 -0.44 -10.30
CA MET A 81 3.75 -0.74 -11.33
C MET A 81 5.12 -0.12 -10.98
N THR A 82 5.13 1.15 -10.59
CA THR A 82 6.33 1.87 -10.17
C THR A 82 7.01 1.19 -8.98
N ALA A 83 6.25 0.71 -7.98
CA ALA A 83 6.81 0.00 -6.84
C ALA A 83 7.40 -1.38 -7.21
N CYS A 84 6.86 -2.04 -8.23
CA CYS A 84 7.42 -3.29 -8.77
C CYS A 84 8.73 -3.06 -9.56
N GLU A 85 8.83 -1.93 -10.25
CA GLU A 85 10.01 -1.55 -11.04
C GLU A 85 11.14 -1.00 -10.16
N HIS A 86 10.81 -0.29 -9.07
CA HIS A 86 11.76 0.22 -8.11
C HIS A 86 12.27 -0.93 -7.22
N GLN A 87 13.30 -1.63 -7.71
CA GLN A 87 14.17 -2.36 -6.80
C GLN A 87 14.80 -1.34 -5.86
N ARG A 88 14.43 -1.39 -4.58
CA ARG A 88 15.28 -0.83 -3.52
C ARG A 88 16.62 -1.55 -3.64
N THR A 89 17.57 -0.96 -4.36
CA THR A 89 18.99 -1.22 -4.20
C THR A 89 19.35 -0.80 -2.78
N ALA A 90 18.95 -1.61 -1.80
CA ALA A 90 19.78 -1.79 -0.63
C ALA A 90 21.07 -2.39 -1.20
N GLU A 91 22.04 -1.52 -1.49
CA GLU A 91 23.38 -1.96 -1.78
C GLU A 91 23.79 -2.87 -0.61
N LEU A 92 23.74 -4.18 -0.83
CA LEU A 92 24.28 -5.17 0.11
C LEU A 92 25.76 -4.88 0.41
N ARG A 93 26.41 -4.07 -0.43
CA ARG A 93 27.75 -3.49 -0.23
C ARG A 93 27.86 -2.47 0.90
N THR A 94 26.78 -1.79 1.28
CA THR A 94 26.81 -0.75 2.34
C THR A 94 26.22 -1.23 3.66
N MET A 95 25.61 -2.42 3.69
CA MET A 95 25.13 -3.03 4.92
C MET A 95 26.30 -3.58 5.74
N ARG A 96 26.49 -3.03 6.94
CA ARG A 96 27.51 -3.51 7.89
C ARG A 96 27.14 -4.91 8.37
N VAL A 97 28.04 -5.89 8.16
CA VAL A 97 27.87 -7.27 8.63
C VAL A 97 27.66 -7.28 10.14
N ALA A 98 26.50 -7.73 10.60
CA ALA A 98 26.16 -7.91 12.01
C ALA A 98 26.50 -9.34 12.48
N GLY A 99 27.69 -9.81 12.13
CA GLY A 99 28.19 -11.13 12.53
C GLY A 99 29.11 -11.01 13.73
N ASN A 100 28.77 -11.71 14.81
CA ASN A 100 29.64 -11.95 15.96
C ASN A 100 29.88 -13.46 15.97
N ALA A 101 31.13 -13.88 15.74
CA ALA A 101 31.59 -15.26 15.89
C ALA A 101 32.63 -15.33 17.01
#